data_AF-A0A060HI50-F1
#
_entry.id   AF-A0A060HI50-F1
#
_cell.length_a   1.000
_cell.length_b   1.000
_cell.length_c   1.000
_cell.angle_alpha   90.00
_cell.angle_beta   90.00
_cell.angle_gamma   90.00
#
_symmetry.space_group_name_H-M   'P 1'
#
loop_
_entity.id
_entity.type
_entity.pdbx_description
1 polymer ?
#
loop_
_entity_poly.entity_id
_entity_poly.type
_entity_poly.pdbx_seq_one_letter_code
_entity_poly.pdbx_strand_id
1 'polypeptide(L)'
;MTGDSSSSGGKHGTAGSDDYHSSDNEDDKGGIEGYHHNNNSSSTTGGRRASQAHFLYADYSPLEDDRNLIEMLKNFVSLAAQVIQRHEVDVKCISLMHDSELLREEIVSAIRNTRATATDTIDRFYERNSDVFASVAGLQSAGGNTFLTDAKASLAKMLTDVETGSLQQQEKHKENIISIINTNRIAAVNAVQGWLSDENRNFTRPVLANLSVELAAHVDPATSNNTYRVIRTASTEIATTSAAAVTNKKEEKKGGGEKAAAAAATTPPTRFSYVFEFEATGVEFWNYRKKVFDLGIKELMLPVGMKLPMSEKVKSTFRLSSRKEEPAKEPHFTKADDFYISSVALRGEKTLEVRLASDIAATAAVAGRPAGGGDKGEFFSIVFDVTSLPGSTHTSSSPSANSTLPATTHPTIHYTDNRERGRGGQATMEETDLLQIKEIEQATDLRKLAMFGTEVLARMQILRDPGILALKGKLKLLTVDEKEAISMSRRDASDAAMASSGAAATATSALVLIDYHLLFDLLEALARSFGPVVEKLKEKTPVKEELILRQELEGGQRKEFAVRLDDLRSQLGETSHGKTIWNIVFA
;
A
#
# COMPACT_ATOMS: atom_id res chain seq x y z
N MET A 1 55.58 16.47 16.00
CA MET A 1 56.91 16.27 16.62
C MET A 1 56.87 16.91 17.99
N THR A 2 57.38 16.20 19.00
CA THR A 2 57.21 16.38 20.46
C THR A 2 55.78 16.09 20.93
N GLY A 3 55.52 15.24 21.92
CA GLY A 3 56.37 14.43 22.79
C GLY A 3 55.46 13.67 23.76
N ASP A 4 55.95 12.52 24.21
CA ASP A 4 55.32 11.53 25.08
C ASP A 4 54.68 12.09 26.36
N SER A 5 53.71 11.38 26.94
CA SER A 5 53.99 10.34 27.96
C SER A 5 52.82 10.04 28.92
N SER A 6 52.71 8.74 29.21
CA SER A 6 52.43 8.12 30.53
C SER A 6 51.02 8.12 31.14
N SER A 7 50.45 6.89 31.15
CA SER A 7 50.28 6.04 32.35
C SER A 7 49.49 6.59 33.56
N SER A 8 48.42 5.89 33.95
CA SER A 8 48.44 4.99 35.11
C SER A 8 47.09 4.30 35.32
N GLY A 9 47.15 3.06 35.79
CA GLY A 9 45.99 2.21 36.06
C GLY A 9 45.44 2.34 37.48
N GLY A 10 44.43 1.52 37.78
CA GLY A 10 43.93 1.34 39.14
C GLY A 10 42.61 0.58 39.20
N LYS A 11 42.68 -0.75 39.31
CA LYS A 11 41.59 -1.61 39.78
C LYS A 11 41.50 -1.49 41.31
N HIS A 12 40.28 -1.49 41.88
CA HIS A 12 39.80 -2.48 42.87
C HIS A 12 38.49 -2.02 43.56
N GLY A 13 37.56 -2.98 43.72
CA GLY A 13 37.19 -3.42 45.08
C GLY A 13 35.89 -2.92 45.72
N THR A 14 34.81 -3.70 45.48
CA THR A 14 33.96 -4.39 46.49
C THR A 14 33.18 -3.63 47.58
N ALA A 15 31.85 -3.87 47.52
CA ALA A 15 30.96 -4.45 48.55
C ALA A 15 30.51 -3.64 49.77
N GLY A 16 29.21 -3.77 50.10
CA GLY A 16 28.77 -3.94 51.49
C GLY A 16 27.51 -3.19 51.95
N SER A 17 26.42 -3.95 52.07
CA SER A 17 25.48 -4.03 53.22
C SER A 17 24.47 -2.93 53.57
N ASP A 18 23.20 -3.31 53.41
CA ASP A 18 22.18 -3.55 54.44
C ASP A 18 21.45 -2.41 55.18
N ASP A 19 20.12 -2.45 55.00
CA ASP A 19 19.02 -2.48 55.99
C ASP A 19 18.92 -1.42 57.11
N TYR A 20 17.76 -0.73 57.21
CA TYR A 20 16.65 -1.12 58.11
C TYR A 20 15.50 -0.07 58.17
N HIS A 21 14.29 -0.61 58.04
CA HIS A 21 12.98 -0.29 58.65
C HIS A 21 12.28 1.09 58.64
N SER A 22 11.13 1.11 57.94
CA SER A 22 9.76 0.82 58.43
C SER A 22 8.99 1.84 59.29
N SER A 23 7.67 1.77 59.08
CA SER A 23 6.50 2.24 59.85
C SER A 23 6.14 3.72 59.75
N ASP A 24 4.88 4.15 59.71
CA ASP A 24 3.56 3.53 59.54
C ASP A 24 2.57 4.70 59.43
N ASN A 25 1.48 4.57 58.66
CA ASN A 25 0.10 4.91 59.05
C ASN A 25 -0.83 4.95 57.82
N GLU A 26 -1.49 3.81 57.63
CA GLU A 26 -2.94 3.57 57.59
C GLU A 26 -3.95 4.68 57.20
N ASP A 27 -4.84 4.23 56.30
CA ASP A 27 -6.29 4.44 56.22
C ASP A 27 -6.89 5.78 55.75
N ASP A 28 -7.56 5.79 54.58
CA ASP A 28 -8.99 5.46 54.47
C ASP A 28 -9.47 5.37 52.99
N LYS A 29 -10.68 4.81 52.82
CA LYS A 29 -11.24 4.00 51.73
C LYS A 29 -11.73 4.67 50.42
N GLY A 30 -11.87 3.78 49.42
CA GLY A 30 -12.90 3.78 48.35
C GLY A 30 -12.26 3.71 46.96
N GLY A 31 -12.32 2.65 46.14
CA GLY A 31 -13.37 1.66 45.89
C GLY A 31 -13.77 1.78 44.39
N ILE A 32 -13.66 0.66 43.64
CA ILE A 32 -14.37 0.29 42.38
C ILE A 32 -13.43 -0.41 41.37
N GLU A 33 -13.54 -1.75 41.41
CA GLU A 33 -13.66 -2.73 40.32
C GLU A 33 -12.72 -2.67 39.09
N GLY A 34 -11.85 -3.68 39.02
CA GLY A 34 -11.17 -4.10 37.81
C GLY A 34 -12.03 -5.03 36.96
N TYR A 35 -11.85 -4.94 35.64
CA TYR A 35 -12.19 -6.01 34.70
C TYR A 35 -10.96 -6.33 33.84
N HIS A 36 -10.42 -7.52 34.09
CA HIS A 36 -9.55 -8.25 33.18
C HIS A 36 -10.30 -8.55 31.86
N HIS A 37 -9.62 -8.46 30.72
CA HIS A 37 -9.97 -9.20 29.52
C HIS A 37 -8.81 -10.10 29.15
N ASN A 38 -8.95 -11.36 29.56
CA ASN A 38 -8.25 -12.51 29.02
C ASN A 38 -9.30 -13.25 28.18
N ASN A 39 -9.02 -13.54 26.90
CA ASN A 39 -9.70 -14.64 26.23
C ASN A 39 -8.84 -15.19 25.09
N ASN A 40 -8.09 -16.22 25.47
CA ASN A 40 -7.61 -17.27 24.61
C ASN A 40 -8.77 -18.28 24.47
N SER A 41 -9.29 -18.51 23.26
CA SER A 41 -10.20 -19.64 23.01
C SER A 41 -9.83 -20.32 21.70
N SER A 42 -9.21 -21.48 21.90
CA SER A 42 -8.90 -22.55 20.97
C SER A 42 -10.08 -22.94 20.08
N SER A 43 -9.80 -23.12 18.79
CA SER A 43 -10.66 -23.78 17.83
C SER A 43 -10.74 -25.28 18.14
N THR A 44 -11.95 -25.78 18.36
CA THR A 44 -12.25 -27.21 18.23
C THR A 44 -13.53 -27.33 17.42
N THR A 45 -13.42 -28.17 16.41
CA THR A 45 -14.41 -28.57 15.41
C THR A 45 -15.75 -28.98 16.01
N GLY A 46 -16.84 -28.44 15.44
CA GLY A 46 -18.20 -28.89 15.73
C GLY A 46 -19.25 -27.91 15.22
N GLY A 47 -19.79 -28.18 14.03
CA GLY A 47 -20.84 -27.38 13.41
C GLY A 47 -22.07 -27.26 14.30
N ARG A 48 -22.26 -26.06 14.86
CA ARG A 48 -23.58 -25.53 15.23
C ARG A 48 -23.77 -24.26 14.41
N ARG A 49 -24.86 -24.19 13.65
CA ARG A 49 -25.29 -22.96 12.97
C ARG A 49 -25.33 -21.85 14.02
N ALA A 50 -24.38 -20.93 13.96
CA ALA A 50 -24.43 -19.69 14.72
C ALA A 50 -25.65 -18.91 14.21
N SER A 51 -26.61 -18.61 15.08
CA SER A 51 -27.70 -17.70 14.77
C SER A 51 -27.08 -16.34 14.49
N GLN A 52 -27.09 -15.92 13.22
CA GLN A 52 -26.59 -14.60 12.83
C GLN A 52 -27.41 -13.53 13.55
N ALA A 53 -26.75 -12.63 14.28
CA ALA A 53 -27.38 -11.42 14.77
C ALA A 53 -27.89 -10.61 13.56
N HIS A 54 -29.15 -10.21 13.59
CA HIS A 54 -29.79 -9.53 12.46
C HIS A 54 -29.92 -8.03 12.72
N PHE A 55 -29.51 -7.22 11.76
CA PHE A 55 -29.69 -5.79 11.78
C PHE A 55 -31.06 -5.41 11.19
N LEU A 56 -31.71 -4.45 11.84
CA LEU A 56 -33.04 -3.96 11.53
C LEU A 56 -33.00 -2.44 11.49
N TYR A 57 -33.84 -1.86 10.64
CA TYR A 57 -34.12 -0.43 10.71
C TYR A 57 -34.82 -0.07 12.04
N ALA A 58 -34.87 1.21 12.37
CA ALA A 58 -35.53 1.67 13.59
C ALA A 58 -37.05 1.42 13.62
N ASP A 59 -37.69 1.21 12.47
CA ASP A 59 -39.09 0.76 12.36
C ASP A 59 -39.25 -0.77 12.46
N TYR A 60 -38.16 -1.50 12.77
CA TYR A 60 -38.08 -2.97 12.81
C TYR A 60 -38.24 -3.67 11.45
N SER A 61 -38.20 -2.94 10.34
CA SER A 61 -38.11 -3.58 9.03
C SER A 61 -36.74 -4.23 8.83
N PRO A 62 -36.66 -5.36 8.10
CA PRO A 62 -35.40 -6.03 7.82
C PRO A 62 -34.42 -5.14 7.07
N LEU A 63 -33.15 -5.13 7.50
CA LEU A 63 -32.08 -4.45 6.77
C LEU A 63 -31.59 -5.32 5.62
N GLU A 64 -31.46 -4.73 4.42
CA GLU A 64 -30.94 -5.44 3.25
C GLU A 64 -29.47 -5.86 3.44
N ASP A 65 -28.71 -5.06 4.16
CA ASP A 65 -27.28 -5.24 4.45
C ASP A 65 -27.11 -5.57 5.94
N ASP A 66 -26.87 -6.83 6.29
CA ASP A 66 -26.82 -7.33 7.67
C ASP A 66 -25.51 -6.93 8.41
N ARG A 67 -25.18 -5.64 8.39
CA ARG A 67 -23.98 -5.03 8.95
C ARG A 67 -24.32 -3.73 9.69
N ASN A 68 -23.40 -3.29 10.55
CA ASN A 68 -23.55 -2.05 11.31
C ASN A 68 -23.27 -0.80 10.44
N LEU A 69 -24.28 -0.38 9.66
CA LEU A 69 -24.16 0.76 8.75
C LEU A 69 -23.88 2.09 9.47
N ILE A 70 -24.32 2.24 10.72
CA ILE A 70 -24.06 3.43 11.54
C ILE A 70 -22.58 3.53 11.90
N GLU A 71 -21.96 2.41 12.29
CA GLU A 71 -20.52 2.37 12.59
C GLU A 71 -19.67 2.57 11.33
N MET A 72 -20.07 1.97 10.20
CA MET A 72 -19.43 2.20 8.91
C MET A 72 -19.45 3.69 8.51
N LEU A 73 -20.59 4.36 8.68
CA LEU A 73 -20.72 5.81 8.42
C LEU A 73 -19.84 6.65 9.36
N LYS A 74 -19.81 6.32 10.66
CA LYS A 74 -18.93 6.99 11.63
C LYS A 74 -17.45 6.83 11.25
N ASN A 75 -17.04 5.62 10.84
CA ASN A 75 -15.67 5.34 10.43
C ASN A 75 -15.30 6.13 9.16
N PHE A 76 -16.20 6.20 8.18
CA PHE A 76 -16.00 7.01 6.98
C PHE A 76 -15.88 8.50 7.29
N VAL A 77 -16.79 9.06 8.08
CA VAL A 77 -16.75 10.48 8.50
C VAL A 77 -15.47 10.78 9.27
N SER A 78 -15.06 9.90 10.19
CA SER A 78 -13.81 10.03 10.92
C SER A 78 -12.59 10.00 9.99
N LEU A 79 -12.55 9.11 8.99
CA LEU A 79 -11.48 9.10 7.98
C LEU A 79 -11.42 10.43 7.22
N ALA A 80 -12.56 10.87 6.69
CA ALA A 80 -12.66 12.11 5.92
C ALA A 80 -12.20 13.32 6.75
N ALA A 81 -12.67 13.43 7.99
CA ALA A 81 -12.27 14.48 8.92
C ALA A 81 -10.76 14.48 9.19
N GLN A 82 -10.17 13.31 9.42
CA GLN A 82 -8.72 13.18 9.62
C GLN A 82 -7.94 13.64 8.38
N VAL A 83 -8.32 13.19 7.18
CA VAL A 83 -7.66 13.59 5.93
C VAL A 83 -7.77 15.10 5.69
N ILE A 84 -8.96 15.68 5.87
CA ILE A 84 -9.21 17.12 5.73
C ILE A 84 -8.32 17.91 6.70
N GLN A 85 -8.31 17.54 7.98
CA GLN A 85 -7.51 18.24 8.99
C GLN A 85 -6.02 18.22 8.65
N ARG A 86 -5.48 17.08 8.18
CA ARG A 86 -4.06 16.98 7.80
C ARG A 86 -3.75 17.84 6.58
N HIS A 87 -4.62 17.85 5.58
CA HIS A 87 -4.47 18.74 4.43
C HIS A 87 -4.42 20.21 4.84
N GLU A 88 -5.30 20.66 5.74
CA GLU A 88 -5.32 22.07 6.15
C GLU A 88 -4.01 22.49 6.82
N VAL A 89 -3.42 21.60 7.62
CA VAL A 89 -2.11 21.84 8.22
C VAL A 89 -1.03 21.89 7.14
N ASP A 90 -1.05 20.97 6.17
CA ASP A 90 -0.10 20.97 5.05
C ASP A 90 -0.18 22.28 4.24
N VAL A 91 -1.38 22.78 3.93
CA VAL A 91 -1.56 24.07 3.23
C VAL A 91 -0.98 25.23 4.02
N LYS A 92 -1.24 25.29 5.33
CA LYS A 92 -0.68 26.33 6.20
C LYS A 92 0.84 26.25 6.25
N CYS A 93 1.42 25.05 6.33
CA CYS A 93 2.86 24.84 6.31
C CYS A 93 3.49 25.24 4.96
N ILE A 94 2.85 24.90 3.84
CA ILE A 94 3.32 25.29 2.50
C ILE A 94 3.27 26.81 2.32
N SER A 95 2.19 27.46 2.79
CA SER A 95 2.10 28.93 2.80
C SER A 95 3.22 29.55 3.65
N LEU A 96 3.45 29.03 4.86
CA LEU A 96 4.51 29.50 5.75
C LEU A 96 5.91 29.32 5.15
N MET A 97 6.15 28.23 4.40
CA MET A 97 7.39 28.04 3.66
C MET A 97 7.57 29.13 2.60
N HIS A 98 6.53 29.41 1.82
CA HIS A 98 6.58 30.45 0.80
C HIS A 98 6.87 31.84 1.40
N ASP A 99 6.16 32.20 2.48
CA ASP A 99 6.39 33.46 3.20
C ASP A 99 7.82 33.54 3.77
N SER A 100 8.36 32.42 4.27
CA SER A 100 9.74 32.34 4.75
C SER A 100 10.78 32.52 3.62
N GLU A 101 10.48 32.04 2.41
CA GLU A 101 11.34 32.23 1.24
C GLU A 101 11.34 33.69 0.77
N LEU A 102 10.17 34.35 0.78
CA LEU A 102 10.08 35.78 0.49
C LEU A 102 10.87 36.60 1.52
N LEU A 103 10.73 36.30 2.81
CA LEU A 103 11.48 36.97 3.87
C LEU A 103 13.00 36.80 3.71
N ARG A 104 13.47 35.64 3.26
CA ARG A 104 14.89 35.41 2.93
C ARG A 104 15.38 36.37 1.86
N GLU A 105 14.63 36.50 0.77
CA GLU A 105 15.02 37.36 -0.34
C GLU A 105 15.07 38.82 0.09
N GLU A 106 14.11 39.26 0.92
CA GLU A 106 14.10 40.60 1.51
C GLU A 106 15.30 40.85 2.43
N ILE A 107 15.64 39.92 3.33
CA ILE A 107 16.81 40.05 4.24
C ILE A 107 18.10 40.14 3.43
N VAL A 108 18.30 39.23 2.47
CA VAL A 108 19.51 39.23 1.63
C VAL A 108 19.61 40.51 0.81
N SER A 109 18.49 41.01 0.27
CA SER A 109 18.44 42.29 -0.43
C SER A 109 18.80 43.46 0.49
N ALA A 110 18.25 43.51 1.69
CA ALA A 110 18.53 44.55 2.68
C ALA A 110 20.02 44.57 3.11
N ILE A 111 20.61 43.39 3.32
CA ILE A 111 22.05 43.25 3.62
C ILE A 111 22.89 43.79 2.46
N ARG A 112 22.57 43.42 1.21
CA ARG A 112 23.28 43.89 0.02
C ARG A 112 23.17 45.39 -0.17
N ASN A 113 21.96 45.94 0.02
CA ASN A 113 21.73 47.39 -0.07
C ASN A 113 22.50 48.15 1.02
N THR A 114 22.52 47.64 2.24
CA THR A 114 23.29 48.21 3.35
C THR A 114 24.79 48.18 3.04
N ARG A 115 25.30 47.06 2.52
CA ARG A 115 26.70 46.91 2.11
C ARG A 115 27.09 47.93 1.04
N ALA A 116 26.25 48.10 0.02
CA ALA A 116 26.48 49.05 -1.06
C ALA A 116 26.43 50.50 -0.58
N THR A 117 25.39 50.87 0.18
CA THR A 117 25.19 52.23 0.70
C THR A 117 26.32 52.65 1.64
N ALA A 118 26.76 51.76 2.54
CA ALA A 118 27.85 52.06 3.45
C ALA A 118 29.19 52.16 2.72
N THR A 119 29.44 51.30 1.73
CA THR A 119 30.62 51.38 0.87
C THR A 119 30.68 52.71 0.13
N ASP A 120 29.60 53.10 -0.55
CA ASP A 120 29.49 54.37 -1.27
C ASP A 120 29.64 55.59 -0.34
N THR A 121 29.09 55.52 0.89
CA THR A 121 29.25 56.59 1.89
C THR A 121 30.70 56.75 2.34
N ILE A 122 31.41 55.64 2.60
CA ILE A 122 32.82 55.65 2.98
C ILE A 122 33.68 56.17 1.82
N ASP A 123 33.43 55.70 0.60
CA ASP A 123 34.17 56.10 -0.59
C ASP A 123 34.00 57.61 -0.87
N ARG A 124 32.75 58.13 -0.80
CA ARG A 124 32.49 59.59 -0.91
C ARG A 124 33.15 60.42 0.18
N PHE A 125 33.19 59.92 1.42
CA PHE A 125 33.87 60.60 2.51
C PHE A 125 35.38 60.70 2.25
N TYR A 126 35.99 59.62 1.75
CA TYR A 126 37.39 59.61 1.37
C TYR A 126 37.68 60.59 0.23
N GLU A 127 36.89 60.56 -0.85
CA GLU A 127 37.05 61.47 -1.99
C GLU A 127 36.97 62.94 -1.56
N ARG A 128 35.96 63.28 -0.75
CA ARG A 128 35.71 64.65 -0.30
C ARG A 128 36.79 65.22 0.62
N ASN A 129 37.54 64.37 1.33
CA ASN A 129 38.58 64.79 2.27
C ASN A 129 39.99 64.32 1.84
N SER A 130 40.14 63.95 0.57
CA SER A 130 41.36 63.34 0.04
C SER A 130 42.59 64.23 0.18
N ASP A 131 42.42 65.54 0.09
CA ASP A 131 43.43 66.58 0.32
C ASP A 131 43.90 66.64 1.79
N VAL A 132 43.00 66.49 2.74
CA VAL A 132 43.31 66.44 4.19
C VAL A 132 44.11 65.18 4.51
N PHE A 133 43.67 64.03 4.00
CA PHE A 133 44.41 62.77 4.12
C PHE A 133 45.79 62.84 3.47
N ALA A 134 45.94 63.63 2.40
CA ALA A 134 47.19 63.84 1.68
C ALA A 134 48.07 64.98 2.22
N SER A 135 47.61 65.82 3.15
CA SER A 135 48.37 67.00 3.62
C SER A 135 48.80 66.91 5.08
N VAL A 136 48.11 66.12 5.90
CA VAL A 136 48.45 65.94 7.32
C VAL A 136 49.45 64.78 7.47
N ALA A 137 50.70 65.10 7.81
CA ALA A 137 51.79 64.13 7.95
C ALA A 137 51.45 62.94 8.88
N GLY A 138 50.64 63.16 9.92
CA GLY A 138 50.17 62.10 10.81
C GLY A 138 49.14 61.15 10.18
N LEU A 139 48.31 61.61 9.23
CA LEU A 139 47.33 60.76 8.52
C LEU A 139 47.98 59.99 7.36
N GLN A 140 49.04 60.55 6.77
CA GLN A 140 49.90 59.88 5.80
C GLN A 140 50.72 58.74 6.44
N SER A 141 51.31 58.98 7.63
CA SER A 141 52.20 58.01 8.30
C SER A 141 51.46 56.99 9.19
N ALA A 142 50.26 57.32 9.70
CA ALA A 142 49.49 56.44 10.59
C ALA A 142 48.41 55.60 9.89
N GLY A 143 48.38 55.60 8.56
CA GLY A 143 47.44 54.76 7.82
C GLY A 143 45.98 55.23 7.92
N GLY A 144 45.69 56.52 7.77
CA GLY A 144 44.29 57.00 7.68
C GLY A 144 43.46 56.29 6.59
N ASN A 145 44.11 55.93 5.48
CA ASN A 145 43.54 55.06 4.44
C ASN A 145 43.34 53.60 4.93
N THR A 146 44.25 53.09 5.78
CA THR A 146 44.10 51.75 6.39
C THR A 146 42.91 51.70 7.35
N PHE A 147 42.63 52.76 8.12
CA PHE A 147 41.46 52.79 9.00
C PHE A 147 40.13 52.69 8.22
N LEU A 148 39.96 53.47 7.14
CA LEU A 148 38.74 53.39 6.32
C LEU A 148 38.63 52.06 5.57
N THR A 149 39.75 51.53 5.10
CA THR A 149 39.83 50.20 4.47
C THR A 149 39.47 49.09 5.46
N ASP A 150 39.98 49.15 6.69
CA ASP A 150 39.70 48.20 7.77
C ASP A 150 38.25 48.32 8.25
N ALA A 151 37.70 49.54 8.32
CA ALA A 151 36.30 49.77 8.63
C ALA A 151 35.38 49.16 7.55
N LYS A 152 35.71 49.34 6.26
CA LYS A 152 35.00 48.72 5.13
C LYS A 152 35.09 47.20 5.18
N ALA A 153 36.27 46.65 5.46
CA ALA A 153 36.50 45.21 5.59
C ALA A 153 35.73 44.62 6.79
N SER A 154 35.75 45.29 7.94
CA SER A 154 35.03 44.88 9.15
C SER A 154 33.52 44.88 8.95
N LEU A 155 32.97 45.92 8.32
CA LEU A 155 31.55 45.98 7.98
C LEU A 155 31.15 44.89 6.97
N ALA A 156 31.95 44.69 5.92
CA ALA A 156 31.72 43.65 4.93
C ALA A 156 31.71 42.26 5.58
N LYS A 157 32.64 42.00 6.51
CA LYS A 157 32.69 40.77 7.29
C LYS A 157 31.44 40.61 8.15
N MET A 158 31.07 41.62 8.95
CA MET A 158 29.89 41.58 9.81
C MET A 158 28.60 41.29 9.01
N LEU A 159 28.43 41.96 7.86
CA LEU A 159 27.28 41.72 6.98
C LEU A 159 27.30 40.33 6.34
N THR A 160 28.47 39.77 6.07
CA THR A 160 28.62 38.39 5.58
C THR A 160 28.27 37.37 6.67
N ASP A 161 28.70 37.62 7.90
CA ASP A 161 28.37 36.78 9.06
C ASP A 161 26.85 36.80 9.34
N VAL A 162 26.21 37.98 9.25
CA VAL A 162 24.75 38.13 9.38
C VAL A 162 24.01 37.42 8.23
N GLU A 163 24.45 37.57 6.99
CA GLU A 163 23.87 36.88 5.83
C GLU A 163 23.94 35.36 6.01
N THR A 164 25.11 34.85 6.42
CA THR A 164 25.34 33.42 6.67
C THR A 164 24.47 32.89 7.80
N GLY A 165 24.42 33.61 8.94
CA GLY A 165 23.60 33.21 10.09
C GLY A 165 22.11 33.21 9.77
N SER A 166 21.63 34.18 8.99
CA SER A 166 20.23 34.24 8.55
C SER A 166 19.89 33.05 7.64
N LEU A 167 20.75 32.73 6.67
CA LEU A 167 20.53 31.60 5.76
C LEU A 167 20.50 30.26 6.50
N GLN A 168 21.41 30.05 7.46
CA GLN A 168 21.43 28.84 8.28
C GLN A 168 20.15 28.67 9.11
N GLN A 169 19.69 29.76 9.74
CA GLN A 169 18.46 29.74 10.53
C GLN A 169 17.23 29.43 9.67
N GLN A 170 17.17 29.98 8.46
CA GLN A 170 16.07 29.73 7.52
C GLN A 170 16.05 28.31 6.99
N GLU A 171 17.22 27.71 6.68
CA GLU A 171 17.25 26.31 6.27
C GLU A 171 16.76 25.39 7.40
N LYS A 172 17.14 25.68 8.65
CA LYS A 172 16.62 24.96 9.82
C LYS A 172 15.10 25.11 9.97
N HIS A 173 14.55 26.29 9.71
CA HIS A 173 13.09 26.49 9.72
C HIS A 173 12.40 25.69 8.61
N LYS A 174 12.95 25.71 7.40
CA LYS A 174 12.45 24.95 6.26
C LYS A 174 12.46 23.44 6.53
N GLU A 175 13.56 22.90 7.07
CA GLU A 175 13.67 21.49 7.48
C GLU A 175 12.59 21.12 8.50
N ASN A 176 12.36 21.98 9.50
CA ASN A 176 11.30 21.76 10.49
C ASN A 176 9.91 21.73 9.86
N ILE A 177 9.60 22.65 8.94
CA ILE A 177 8.30 22.67 8.27
C ILE A 177 8.11 21.43 7.39
N ILE A 178 9.13 21.04 6.62
CA ILE A 178 9.11 19.81 5.81
C ILE A 178 8.89 18.57 6.69
N SER A 179 9.52 18.52 7.87
CA SER A 179 9.32 17.42 8.82
C SER A 179 7.87 17.32 9.33
N ILE A 180 7.24 18.46 9.63
CA ILE A 180 5.83 18.53 10.03
C ILE A 180 4.92 18.03 8.89
N ILE A 181 5.14 18.50 7.66
CA ILE A 181 4.40 18.07 6.48
C ILE A 181 4.52 16.55 6.30
N ASN A 182 5.75 16.00 6.33
CA ASN A 182 5.96 14.57 6.19
C ASN A 182 5.25 13.76 7.27
N THR A 183 5.30 14.22 8.53
CA THR A 183 4.61 13.57 9.66
C THR A 183 3.10 13.55 9.44
N ASN A 184 2.51 14.66 8.99
CA ASN A 184 1.08 14.74 8.70
C ASN A 184 0.68 13.83 7.54
N ARG A 185 1.46 13.81 6.46
CA ARG A 185 1.21 12.94 5.30
C ARG A 185 1.28 11.47 5.67
N ILE A 186 2.27 11.06 6.47
CA ILE A 186 2.35 9.69 7.00
C ILE A 186 1.11 9.36 7.85
N ALA A 187 0.67 10.28 8.70
CA ALA A 187 -0.53 10.08 9.51
C ALA A 187 -1.80 9.94 8.65
N ALA A 188 -1.94 10.76 7.60
CA ALA A 188 -3.06 10.66 6.65
C ALA A 188 -3.05 9.32 5.91
N VAL A 189 -1.88 8.88 5.43
CA VAL A 189 -1.74 7.59 4.75
C VAL A 189 -2.02 6.43 5.71
N ASN A 190 -1.60 6.50 6.97
CA ASN A 190 -1.92 5.47 7.97
C ASN A 190 -3.44 5.38 8.23
N ALA A 191 -4.14 6.52 8.26
CA ALA A 191 -5.60 6.54 8.40
C ALA A 191 -6.28 5.88 7.18
N VAL A 192 -5.87 6.24 5.97
CA VAL A 192 -6.37 5.64 4.72
C VAL A 192 -6.04 4.15 4.65
N GLN A 193 -4.82 3.76 5.02
CA GLN A 193 -4.39 2.37 5.08
C GLN A 193 -5.24 1.55 6.05
N GLY A 194 -5.43 2.05 7.27
CA GLY A 194 -6.26 1.38 8.28
C GLY A 194 -7.68 1.17 7.78
N TRP A 195 -8.25 2.19 7.13
CA TRP A 195 -9.60 2.10 6.58
C TRP A 195 -9.70 1.14 5.39
N LEU A 196 -8.76 1.19 4.43
CA LEU A 196 -8.74 0.27 3.28
C LEU A 196 -8.45 -1.19 3.67
N SER A 197 -7.79 -1.42 4.81
CA SER A 197 -7.48 -2.78 5.25
C SER A 197 -8.67 -3.57 5.78
N ASP A 198 -9.75 -2.89 6.18
CA ASP A 198 -10.98 -3.50 6.72
C ASP A 198 -12.19 -3.25 5.79
N GLU A 199 -12.04 -3.72 4.55
CA GLU A 199 -12.99 -3.53 3.44
C GLU A 199 -14.42 -3.96 3.82
N ASN A 200 -14.55 -5.10 4.49
CA ASN A 200 -15.85 -5.67 4.87
C ASN A 200 -16.61 -4.79 5.89
N ARG A 201 -15.90 -3.99 6.71
CA ARG A 201 -16.53 -3.08 7.66
C ARG A 201 -16.68 -1.66 7.14
N ASN A 202 -15.90 -1.29 6.14
CA ASN A 202 -15.77 0.10 5.69
C ASN A 202 -16.44 0.38 4.33
N PHE A 203 -16.52 -0.60 3.45
CA PHE A 203 -17.17 -0.43 2.15
C PHE A 203 -18.66 -0.80 2.18
N THR A 204 -19.45 0.04 1.52
CA THR A 204 -20.86 -0.22 1.24
C THR A 204 -21.00 -1.43 0.31
N ARG A 205 -22.15 -2.11 0.38
CA ARG A 205 -22.40 -3.32 -0.42
C ARG A 205 -22.19 -3.13 -1.94
N PRO A 206 -22.58 -2.00 -2.56
CA PRO A 206 -22.30 -1.77 -3.98
C PRO A 206 -20.81 -1.73 -4.31
N VAL A 207 -19.99 -1.11 -3.45
CA VAL A 207 -18.53 -1.04 -3.64
C VAL A 207 -17.89 -2.42 -3.48
N LEU A 208 -18.32 -3.19 -2.47
CA LEU A 208 -17.86 -4.56 -2.25
C LEU A 208 -18.24 -5.51 -3.38
N ALA A 209 -19.46 -5.39 -3.91
CA ALA A 209 -19.94 -6.26 -4.99
C ALA A 209 -19.10 -6.10 -6.28
N ASN A 210 -18.51 -4.92 -6.50
CA ASN A 210 -17.66 -4.63 -7.64
C ASN A 210 -16.16 -4.78 -7.34
N LEU A 211 -15.79 -5.19 -6.12
CA LEU A 211 -14.39 -5.29 -5.70
C LEU A 211 -13.75 -6.55 -6.31
N SER A 212 -12.77 -6.36 -7.18
CA SER A 212 -11.91 -7.41 -7.69
C SER A 212 -10.63 -7.47 -6.87
N VAL A 213 -10.28 -8.65 -6.36
CA VAL A 213 -9.07 -8.87 -5.57
C VAL A 213 -8.14 -9.86 -6.27
N GLU A 214 -6.93 -9.38 -6.56
CA GLU A 214 -5.82 -10.17 -7.08
C GLU A 214 -4.73 -10.33 -6.03
N LEU A 215 -4.14 -11.51 -5.97
CA LEU A 215 -3.03 -11.82 -5.08
C LEU A 215 -1.86 -12.34 -5.88
N ALA A 216 -0.66 -11.85 -5.62
CA ALA A 216 0.56 -12.30 -6.26
C ALA A 216 1.67 -12.49 -5.22
N ALA A 217 2.28 -13.66 -5.20
CA ALA A 217 3.49 -13.96 -4.44
C ALA A 217 4.62 -14.26 -5.42
N HIS A 218 5.74 -13.55 -5.31
CA HIS A 218 6.93 -13.79 -6.14
C HIS A 218 8.18 -13.78 -5.29
N VAL A 219 9.15 -14.63 -5.60
CA VAL A 219 10.44 -14.61 -4.92
C VAL A 219 11.16 -13.32 -5.26
N ASP A 220 11.57 -12.55 -4.25
CA ASP A 220 12.35 -11.32 -4.43
C ASP A 220 13.85 -11.65 -4.47
N PRO A 221 14.51 -11.58 -5.65
CA PRO A 221 15.92 -11.90 -5.80
C PRO A 221 16.85 -10.87 -5.15
N ALA A 222 16.33 -9.69 -4.76
CA ALA A 222 17.12 -8.66 -4.09
C ALA A 222 17.35 -8.96 -2.59
N THR A 223 16.58 -9.88 -2.00
CA THR A 223 16.74 -10.26 -0.60
C THR A 223 17.76 -11.39 -0.47
N SER A 224 18.72 -11.26 0.46
CA SER A 224 19.74 -12.29 0.73
C SER A 224 19.16 -13.67 1.07
N ASN A 225 17.89 -13.71 1.47
CA ASN A 225 17.16 -14.91 1.88
C ASN A 225 16.16 -15.41 0.82
N ASN A 226 16.03 -14.73 -0.34
CA ASN A 226 15.04 -15.03 -1.38
C ASN A 226 13.62 -15.21 -0.80
N THR A 227 13.17 -14.24 0.00
CA THR A 227 11.83 -14.24 0.60
C THR A 227 10.77 -13.92 -0.44
N TYR A 228 9.53 -14.37 -0.25
CA TYR A 228 8.46 -13.95 -1.15
C TYR A 228 8.05 -12.51 -0.84
N ARG A 229 7.93 -11.71 -1.89
CA ARG A 229 7.18 -10.48 -1.89
C ARG A 229 5.75 -10.80 -2.26
N VAL A 230 4.84 -10.55 -1.32
CA VAL A 230 3.42 -10.87 -1.44
C VAL A 230 2.62 -9.59 -1.57
N ILE A 231 1.91 -9.48 -2.68
CA ILE A 231 1.16 -8.30 -3.09
C ILE A 231 -0.30 -8.66 -3.19
N ARG A 232 -1.16 -7.80 -2.64
CA ARG A 232 -2.60 -7.81 -2.84
C ARG A 232 -3.00 -6.54 -3.55
N THR A 233 -3.60 -6.71 -4.72
CA THR A 233 -4.17 -5.61 -5.50
C THR A 233 -5.67 -5.73 -5.46
N ALA A 234 -6.36 -4.67 -5.07
CA ALA A 234 -7.80 -4.60 -5.10
C ALA A 234 -8.24 -3.41 -5.95
N SER A 235 -9.25 -3.62 -6.79
CA SER A 235 -9.78 -2.60 -7.70
C SER A 235 -11.30 -2.64 -7.73
N THR A 236 -11.93 -1.47 -7.84
CA THR A 236 -13.38 -1.35 -7.92
C THR A 236 -13.78 -0.11 -8.68
N GLU A 237 -15.03 -0.09 -9.14
CA GLU A 237 -15.67 1.03 -9.82
C GLU A 237 -16.89 1.48 -9.01
N ILE A 238 -16.93 2.77 -8.67
CA ILE A 238 -18.06 3.37 -7.98
C ILE A 238 -18.98 4.00 -9.03
N ALA A 239 -20.15 3.38 -9.24
CA ALA A 239 -21.18 3.93 -10.10
C ALA A 239 -21.80 5.19 -9.48
N THR A 240 -21.69 6.30 -10.20
CA THR A 240 -22.30 7.60 -9.90
C THR A 240 -23.75 7.60 -10.36
N THR A 241 -24.67 7.19 -9.48
CA THR A 241 -26.10 7.52 -9.69
C THR A 241 -26.36 8.89 -9.09
N SER A 242 -26.54 9.92 -9.93
CA SER A 242 -26.96 11.22 -9.41
C SER A 242 -28.38 11.08 -8.84
N ALA A 243 -28.55 11.44 -7.57
CA ALA A 243 -29.85 11.48 -6.88
C ALA A 243 -30.87 12.47 -7.51
N ALA A 244 -30.49 13.21 -8.55
CA ALA A 244 -31.36 14.20 -9.22
C ALA A 244 -32.46 13.59 -10.13
N ALA A 245 -32.57 12.26 -10.25
CA ALA A 245 -33.49 11.62 -11.21
C ALA A 245 -34.82 11.09 -10.63
N VAL A 246 -35.07 11.15 -9.31
CA VAL A 246 -36.25 10.48 -8.70
C VAL A 246 -37.34 11.44 -8.20
N THR A 247 -37.08 12.74 -8.04
CA THR A 247 -38.08 13.69 -7.54
C THR A 247 -38.52 14.68 -8.59
N ASN A 248 -39.33 14.23 -9.56
CA ASN A 248 -40.30 15.08 -10.28
C ASN A 248 -41.34 14.18 -10.98
N LYS A 249 -42.16 13.49 -10.18
CA LYS A 249 -43.43 12.88 -10.63
C LYS A 249 -44.56 13.21 -9.66
N LYS A 250 -44.76 14.50 -9.38
CA LYS A 250 -46.04 15.01 -8.91
C LYS A 250 -46.07 16.51 -9.18
N GLU A 251 -47.12 16.95 -9.89
CA GLU A 251 -47.31 18.28 -10.47
C GLU A 251 -46.48 18.45 -11.76
N GLU A 252 -47.01 18.62 -12.97
CA GLU A 252 -48.20 19.33 -13.42
C GLU A 252 -48.96 18.57 -14.53
N LYS A 253 -50.27 18.76 -14.52
CA LYS A 253 -51.20 18.34 -15.57
C LYS A 253 -51.58 19.59 -16.35
N LYS A 254 -50.91 19.90 -17.47
CA LYS A 254 -51.45 20.63 -18.65
C LYS A 254 -50.34 21.02 -19.64
N GLY A 255 -50.61 20.82 -20.94
CA GLY A 255 -49.86 21.44 -22.04
C GLY A 255 -49.01 20.45 -22.82
N GLY A 256 -49.31 20.30 -24.11
CA GLY A 256 -48.73 19.26 -24.97
C GLY A 256 -47.36 19.58 -25.57
N GLY A 257 -46.74 18.52 -26.11
CA GLY A 257 -45.83 18.54 -27.25
C GLY A 257 -44.44 19.12 -27.04
N GLU A 258 -43.50 18.29 -26.57
CA GLU A 258 -42.24 17.94 -27.27
C GLU A 258 -41.40 17.02 -26.38
N LYS A 259 -41.03 15.84 -26.90
CA LYS A 259 -40.16 14.88 -26.24
C LYS A 259 -38.72 15.42 -26.24
N ALA A 260 -38.35 16.16 -25.20
CA ALA A 260 -36.96 16.30 -24.81
C ALA A 260 -36.63 15.17 -23.82
N ALA A 261 -36.00 14.10 -24.30
CA ALA A 261 -35.34 13.14 -23.45
C ALA A 261 -34.15 13.85 -22.78
N ALA A 262 -34.35 14.35 -21.56
CA ALA A 262 -33.26 14.84 -20.73
C ALA A 262 -32.35 13.64 -20.43
N ALA A 263 -31.24 13.54 -21.18
CA ALA A 263 -30.15 12.64 -20.85
C ALA A 263 -29.64 13.04 -19.47
N ALA A 264 -29.90 12.21 -18.46
CA ALA A 264 -29.28 12.35 -17.15
C ALA A 264 -27.76 12.39 -17.39
N ALA A 265 -27.13 13.51 -17.04
CA ALA A 265 -25.68 13.66 -17.11
C ALA A 265 -25.07 12.65 -16.13
N THR A 266 -24.79 11.46 -16.65
CA THR A 266 -24.14 10.39 -15.91
C THR A 266 -22.68 10.78 -15.83
N THR A 267 -22.25 11.38 -14.72
CA THR A 267 -20.82 11.58 -14.44
C THR A 267 -20.12 10.24 -14.63
N PRO A 268 -18.93 10.15 -15.26
CA PRO A 268 -18.24 8.88 -15.40
C PRO A 268 -18.01 8.22 -14.04
N PRO A 269 -18.08 6.88 -13.94
CA PRO A 269 -17.80 6.17 -12.70
C PRO A 269 -16.35 6.41 -12.29
N THR A 270 -16.12 6.67 -11.00
CA THR A 270 -14.77 6.81 -10.45
C THR A 270 -14.20 5.42 -10.20
N ARG A 271 -13.00 5.16 -10.74
CA ARG A 271 -12.27 3.92 -10.56
C ARG A 271 -11.18 4.13 -9.54
N PHE A 272 -10.98 3.19 -8.64
CA PHE A 272 -9.81 3.22 -7.79
C PHE A 272 -9.24 1.82 -7.58
N SER A 273 -7.93 1.77 -7.38
CA SER A 273 -7.24 0.53 -7.02
C SER A 273 -6.17 0.78 -5.98
N TYR A 274 -5.96 -0.17 -5.09
CA TYR A 274 -4.96 -0.08 -4.05
C TYR A 274 -4.17 -1.37 -3.93
N VAL A 275 -2.89 -1.20 -3.58
CA VAL A 275 -1.90 -2.26 -3.54
C VAL A 275 -1.33 -2.32 -2.14
N PHE A 276 -1.53 -3.46 -1.49
CA PHE A 276 -0.89 -3.80 -0.23
C PHE A 276 0.26 -4.76 -0.46
N GLU A 277 1.36 -4.52 0.23
CA GLU A 277 2.47 -5.47 0.34
C GLU A 277 2.48 -6.03 1.76
N PHE A 278 2.49 -7.36 1.87
CA PHE A 278 2.60 -8.02 3.17
C PHE A 278 4.06 -8.06 3.60
N GLU A 279 4.29 -7.77 4.88
CA GLU A 279 5.61 -8.03 5.46
C GLU A 279 5.89 -9.53 5.46
N ALA A 280 7.01 -9.95 4.88
CA ALA A 280 7.39 -11.36 4.77
C ALA A 280 7.26 -12.08 6.12
N THR A 281 7.80 -11.48 7.18
CA THR A 281 7.76 -11.99 8.58
C THR A 281 6.34 -12.29 9.08
N GLY A 282 5.33 -11.61 8.54
CA GLY A 282 3.94 -11.75 8.92
C GLY A 282 3.22 -12.95 8.32
N VAL A 283 3.84 -13.66 7.37
CA VAL A 283 3.15 -14.67 6.56
C VAL A 283 3.92 -16.00 6.59
N GLU A 284 3.57 -16.88 7.54
CA GLU A 284 4.32 -18.11 7.87
C GLU A 284 4.71 -18.97 6.66
N PHE A 285 3.79 -19.20 5.73
CA PHE A 285 4.07 -20.01 4.54
C PHE A 285 4.96 -19.27 3.53
N TRP A 286 4.74 -17.98 3.32
CA TRP A 286 5.45 -17.17 2.31
C TRP A 286 6.74 -16.51 2.83
N ASN A 287 7.11 -16.79 4.07
CA ASN A 287 8.31 -16.26 4.72
C ASN A 287 9.63 -16.67 4.02
N TYR A 288 9.68 -17.88 3.47
CA TYR A 288 10.90 -18.46 2.87
C TYR A 288 10.54 -19.21 1.60
N ARG A 289 11.51 -19.36 0.69
CA ARG A 289 11.40 -20.18 -0.51
C ARG A 289 10.74 -21.54 -0.22
N LYS A 290 9.79 -21.93 -1.07
CA LYS A 290 9.08 -23.20 -0.93
C LYS A 290 9.32 -24.09 -2.15
N LYS A 291 9.58 -25.35 -1.88
CA LYS A 291 9.56 -26.42 -2.87
C LYS A 291 8.15 -26.99 -3.00
N VAL A 292 7.88 -27.66 -4.12
CA VAL A 292 6.62 -28.42 -4.29
C VAL A 292 6.43 -29.44 -3.16
N PHE A 293 7.52 -30.10 -2.72
CA PHE A 293 7.46 -31.04 -1.60
C PHE A 293 6.99 -30.41 -0.28
N ASP A 294 7.22 -29.10 -0.06
CA ASP A 294 6.81 -28.41 1.18
C ASP A 294 5.27 -28.29 1.31
N LEU A 295 4.54 -28.52 0.21
CA LEU A 295 3.07 -28.62 0.20
C LEU A 295 2.56 -30.00 0.65
N GLY A 296 3.46 -30.94 0.98
CA GLY A 296 3.11 -32.29 1.40
C GLY A 296 2.70 -33.24 0.26
N ILE A 297 2.86 -32.82 -0.99
CA ILE A 297 2.56 -33.62 -2.18
C ILE A 297 3.81 -34.36 -2.61
N LYS A 298 3.78 -35.69 -2.52
CA LYS A 298 4.91 -36.55 -2.86
C LYS A 298 4.79 -37.08 -4.28
N GLU A 299 5.91 -37.09 -4.99
CA GLU A 299 6.03 -37.69 -6.33
C GLU A 299 5.06 -37.07 -7.33
N LEU A 300 5.02 -35.73 -7.37
CA LEU A 300 4.30 -35.02 -8.42
C LEU A 300 5.12 -35.13 -9.72
N MET A 301 4.52 -35.72 -10.76
CA MET A 301 5.14 -35.88 -12.06
C MET A 301 4.57 -34.85 -13.03
N LEU A 302 5.41 -33.99 -13.58
CA LEU A 302 5.00 -32.96 -14.56
C LEU A 302 5.48 -33.31 -15.96
N PRO A 303 4.63 -33.14 -16.98
CA PRO A 303 4.98 -33.47 -18.35
C PRO A 303 5.97 -32.46 -18.92
N VAL A 304 7.01 -32.94 -19.58
CA VAL A 304 8.03 -32.13 -20.26
C VAL A 304 7.80 -32.11 -21.78
N GLY A 305 7.02 -33.06 -22.29
CA GLY A 305 6.72 -33.25 -23.72
C GLY A 305 6.91 -34.70 -24.15
N MET A 306 7.00 -34.92 -25.45
CA MET A 306 7.18 -36.26 -26.04
C MET A 306 8.67 -36.54 -26.29
N LYS A 307 9.21 -37.65 -25.77
CA LYS A 307 10.59 -38.10 -26.02
C LYS A 307 10.64 -39.52 -26.57
N LEU A 308 11.71 -39.82 -27.30
CA LEU A 308 11.99 -41.18 -27.76
C LEU A 308 12.32 -42.09 -26.56
N PRO A 309 11.81 -43.34 -26.56
CA PRO A 309 12.16 -44.34 -25.55
C PRO A 309 13.68 -44.48 -25.41
N MET A 310 14.17 -44.67 -24.19
CA MET A 310 15.61 -44.87 -23.94
C MET A 310 16.16 -46.08 -24.71
N SER A 311 15.35 -47.13 -24.88
CA SER A 311 15.68 -48.31 -25.67
C SER A 311 16.03 -47.97 -27.13
N GLU A 312 15.35 -46.98 -27.71
CA GLU A 312 15.61 -46.55 -29.09
C GLU A 312 16.72 -45.52 -29.20
N LYS A 313 16.87 -44.63 -28.21
CA LYS A 313 18.06 -43.76 -28.11
C LYS A 313 19.34 -44.59 -28.00
N VAL A 314 19.31 -45.70 -27.26
CA VAL A 314 20.43 -46.63 -27.16
C VAL A 314 20.63 -47.34 -28.51
N LYS A 315 19.59 -47.89 -29.14
CA LYS A 315 19.69 -48.52 -30.47
C LYS A 315 20.24 -47.58 -31.55
N SER A 316 19.85 -46.31 -31.55
CA SER A 316 20.37 -45.30 -32.49
C SER A 316 21.84 -44.97 -32.20
N THR A 317 22.22 -44.90 -30.92
CA THR A 317 23.62 -44.64 -30.49
C THR A 317 24.53 -45.82 -30.86
N PHE A 318 24.03 -47.06 -30.78
CA PHE A 318 24.74 -48.28 -31.18
C PHE A 318 24.57 -48.65 -32.66
N ARG A 319 23.96 -47.77 -33.50
CA ARG A 319 23.73 -47.98 -34.95
C ARG A 319 23.11 -49.33 -35.31
N LEU A 320 22.22 -49.86 -34.46
CA LEU A 320 21.59 -51.17 -34.64
C LEU A 320 20.21 -51.09 -35.34
N SER A 321 20.06 -50.24 -36.37
CA SER A 321 18.77 -50.13 -37.08
C SER A 321 18.92 -50.20 -38.60
N SER A 322 18.41 -51.29 -39.17
CA SER A 322 17.92 -51.37 -40.54
C SER A 322 16.40 -51.13 -40.55
N ARG A 323 15.94 -50.31 -41.50
CA ARG A 323 14.55 -50.03 -41.92
C ARG A 323 13.64 -49.11 -41.08
N LYS A 324 13.31 -47.97 -41.72
CA LYS A 324 12.07 -47.16 -41.72
C LYS A 324 10.89 -47.71 -40.89
N GLU A 325 10.82 -47.33 -39.63
CA GLU A 325 9.57 -46.99 -38.94
C GLU A 325 9.90 -45.77 -38.08
N GLU A 326 9.07 -44.73 -38.13
CA GLU A 326 9.30 -43.55 -37.31
C GLU A 326 8.96 -43.95 -35.86
N PRO A 327 9.93 -43.95 -34.95
CA PRO A 327 9.72 -44.45 -33.60
C PRO A 327 8.60 -43.70 -32.86
N ALA A 328 7.69 -44.45 -32.23
CA ALA A 328 6.62 -43.88 -31.43
C ALA A 328 7.22 -43.13 -30.24
N LYS A 329 7.02 -41.81 -30.21
CA LYS A 329 7.46 -40.97 -29.08
C LYS A 329 6.54 -41.26 -27.89
N GLU A 330 7.12 -41.36 -26.70
CA GLU A 330 6.39 -41.58 -25.46
C GLU A 330 6.36 -40.29 -24.61
N PRO A 331 5.31 -40.08 -23.80
CA PRO A 331 5.26 -39.00 -22.82
C PRO A 331 6.45 -39.05 -21.88
N HIS A 332 7.13 -37.92 -21.70
CA HIS A 332 8.23 -37.77 -20.77
C HIS A 332 7.84 -36.86 -19.62
N PHE A 333 8.10 -37.35 -18.39
CA PHE A 333 7.78 -36.65 -17.16
C PHE A 333 9.04 -36.38 -16.33
N THR A 334 9.02 -35.28 -15.58
CA THR A 334 10.01 -34.98 -14.55
C THR A 334 9.38 -34.97 -13.17
N LYS A 335 10.18 -35.25 -12.15
CA LYS A 335 9.74 -35.19 -10.75
C LYS A 335 9.78 -33.74 -10.27
N ALA A 336 8.63 -33.20 -9.89
CA ALA A 336 8.48 -31.80 -9.51
C ALA A 336 8.84 -31.50 -8.06
N ASP A 337 9.05 -32.51 -7.21
CA ASP A 337 9.28 -32.36 -5.76
C ASP A 337 10.40 -31.36 -5.40
N ASP A 338 11.45 -31.30 -6.21
CA ASP A 338 12.61 -30.41 -6.00
C ASP A 338 12.49 -29.03 -6.64
N PHE A 339 11.45 -28.79 -7.43
CA PHE A 339 11.22 -27.49 -8.05
C PHE A 339 10.78 -26.48 -7.00
N TYR A 340 11.28 -25.26 -7.14
CA TYR A 340 10.86 -24.12 -6.32
C TYR A 340 9.65 -23.45 -6.92
N ILE A 341 8.73 -23.01 -6.06
CA ILE A 341 7.62 -22.14 -6.45
C ILE A 341 8.20 -20.74 -6.67
N SER A 342 8.35 -20.29 -7.91
CA SER A 342 8.97 -18.99 -8.21
C SER A 342 7.96 -17.85 -8.12
N SER A 343 6.74 -18.08 -8.60
CA SER A 343 5.63 -17.13 -8.45
C SER A 343 4.28 -17.83 -8.43
N VAL A 344 3.33 -17.24 -7.71
CA VAL A 344 1.93 -17.63 -7.69
C VAL A 344 1.09 -16.38 -7.88
N ALA A 345 0.10 -16.42 -8.79
CA ALA A 345 -0.84 -15.34 -9.00
C ALA A 345 -2.28 -15.88 -9.01
N LEU A 346 -3.13 -15.32 -8.18
CA LEU A 346 -4.58 -15.57 -8.14
C LEU A 346 -5.28 -14.34 -8.70
N ARG A 347 -5.91 -14.45 -9.87
CA ARG A 347 -6.57 -13.33 -10.57
C ARG A 347 -8.08 -13.49 -10.55
N GLY A 348 -8.79 -12.45 -10.09
CA GLY A 348 -10.25 -12.34 -10.16
C GLY A 348 -11.02 -13.57 -9.63
N GLU A 349 -10.44 -14.26 -8.64
CA GLU A 349 -10.93 -15.53 -8.05
C GLU A 349 -11.12 -16.72 -9.01
N LYS A 350 -10.79 -16.57 -10.28
CA LYS A 350 -11.09 -17.55 -11.32
C LYS A 350 -9.87 -18.33 -11.75
N THR A 351 -8.73 -17.67 -11.83
CA THR A 351 -7.51 -18.28 -12.36
C THR A 351 -6.38 -18.24 -11.36
N LEU A 352 -5.76 -19.40 -11.13
CA LEU A 352 -4.56 -19.56 -10.34
C LEU A 352 -3.41 -19.95 -11.27
N GLU A 353 -2.44 -19.04 -11.42
CA GLU A 353 -1.20 -19.27 -12.16
C GLU A 353 -0.08 -19.62 -11.17
N VAL A 354 0.60 -20.74 -11.39
CA VAL A 354 1.74 -21.20 -10.59
C VAL A 354 2.93 -21.41 -11.50
N ARG A 355 4.04 -20.74 -11.19
CA ARG A 355 5.32 -20.92 -11.87
C ARG A 355 6.29 -21.67 -10.98
N LEU A 356 6.92 -22.68 -11.58
CA LEU A 356 7.94 -23.50 -10.94
C LEU A 356 9.27 -23.34 -11.67
N ALA A 357 10.37 -23.32 -10.92
CA ALA A 357 11.71 -23.22 -11.48
C ALA A 357 12.64 -24.26 -10.86
N SER A 358 13.51 -24.87 -11.68
CA SER A 358 14.56 -25.78 -11.20
C SER A 358 15.65 -25.06 -10.40
N ASP A 359 15.90 -23.79 -10.73
CA ASP A 359 16.82 -22.90 -10.02
C ASP A 359 16.29 -21.45 -10.06
N ILE A 360 16.31 -20.77 -8.91
CA ILE A 360 15.80 -19.40 -8.74
C ILE A 360 16.81 -18.38 -9.27
N ALA A 361 18.11 -18.71 -9.37
CA ALA A 361 19.10 -17.82 -9.98
C ALA A 361 18.75 -17.46 -11.44
N ALA A 362 17.98 -18.31 -12.11
CA ALA A 362 17.46 -18.10 -13.47
C ALA A 362 16.10 -17.37 -13.52
N THR A 363 15.49 -17.02 -12.37
CA THR A 363 14.19 -16.31 -12.32
C THR A 363 14.31 -14.78 -12.29
N ALA A 364 15.53 -14.24 -12.16
CA ALA A 364 15.79 -12.79 -12.05
C ALA A 364 15.49 -11.99 -13.33
N ALA A 365 15.24 -12.64 -14.47
CA ALA A 365 15.03 -11.97 -15.76
C ALA A 365 13.57 -11.57 -16.07
N VAL A 366 12.58 -11.95 -15.24
CA VAL A 366 11.16 -11.68 -15.55
C VAL A 366 10.66 -10.32 -15.00
N ALA A 367 11.46 -9.63 -14.17
CA ALA A 367 11.12 -8.33 -13.57
C ALA A 367 11.83 -7.13 -14.24
N GLY A 368 11.90 -7.09 -15.57
CA GLY A 368 12.19 -5.85 -16.32
C GLY A 368 13.65 -5.39 -16.40
N ARG A 369 14.65 -6.26 -16.13
CA ARG A 369 16.07 -5.95 -16.34
C ARG A 369 16.65 -6.87 -17.42
N PRO A 370 17.29 -6.35 -18.49
CA PRO A 370 17.99 -7.21 -19.44
C PRO A 370 19.30 -7.65 -18.76
N ALA A 371 19.28 -8.82 -18.12
CA ALA A 371 20.49 -9.37 -17.52
C ALA A 371 21.33 -10.03 -18.60
N GLY A 372 22.48 -9.41 -18.92
CA GLY A 372 23.58 -10.06 -19.61
C GLY A 372 24.12 -11.22 -18.77
N GLY A 373 23.55 -12.41 -18.97
CA GLY A 373 23.91 -13.63 -18.27
C GLY A 373 22.80 -14.66 -18.45
N GLY A 374 22.90 -15.48 -19.52
CA GLY A 374 21.79 -16.30 -20.02
C GLY A 374 21.13 -17.21 -18.97
N ASP A 375 19.81 -17.14 -18.91
CA ASP A 375 18.93 -18.03 -18.16
C ASP A 375 19.28 -19.50 -18.45
N LYS A 376 19.80 -20.21 -17.45
CA LYS A 376 19.97 -21.66 -17.50
C LYS A 376 19.01 -22.26 -16.48
N GLY A 377 17.91 -22.86 -16.92
CA GLY A 377 16.94 -23.47 -16.02
C GLY A 377 15.73 -24.08 -16.74
N GLU A 378 15.09 -25.02 -16.07
CA GLU A 378 13.81 -25.62 -16.46
C GLU A 378 12.68 -24.88 -15.73
N PHE A 379 11.63 -24.50 -16.46
CA PHE A 379 10.50 -23.76 -15.94
C PHE A 379 9.18 -24.43 -16.31
N PHE A 380 8.23 -24.42 -15.37
CA PHE A 380 6.84 -24.78 -15.61
C PHE A 380 5.94 -23.58 -15.33
N SER A 381 4.97 -23.34 -16.19
CA SER A 381 3.82 -22.47 -15.93
C SER A 381 2.56 -23.31 -15.96
N ILE A 382 1.83 -23.34 -14.85
CA ILE A 382 0.62 -24.13 -14.68
C ILE A 382 -0.53 -23.18 -14.35
N VAL A 383 -1.60 -23.20 -15.16
CA VAL A 383 -2.79 -22.38 -14.90
C VAL A 383 -3.96 -23.29 -14.56
N PHE A 384 -4.58 -23.02 -13.42
CA PHE A 384 -5.77 -23.71 -12.93
C PHE A 384 -6.98 -22.78 -13.02
N ASP A 385 -8.12 -23.36 -13.43
CA ASP A 385 -9.43 -22.79 -13.17
C ASP A 385 -9.84 -23.13 -11.73
N VAL A 386 -10.05 -22.12 -10.90
CA VAL A 386 -10.38 -22.30 -9.47
C VAL A 386 -11.71 -23.03 -9.28
N THR A 387 -12.63 -22.92 -10.24
CA THR A 387 -13.93 -23.60 -10.17
C THR A 387 -13.83 -25.10 -10.45
N SER A 388 -12.77 -25.56 -11.13
CA SER A 388 -12.52 -26.97 -11.42
C SER A 388 -11.69 -27.68 -10.33
N LEU A 389 -11.15 -26.94 -9.35
CA LEU A 389 -10.38 -27.50 -8.25
C LEU A 389 -11.30 -28.12 -7.16
N PRO A 390 -10.95 -29.32 -6.64
CA PRO A 390 -11.73 -29.99 -5.61
C PRO A 390 -11.74 -29.21 -4.30
N GLY A 391 -12.92 -29.03 -3.70
CA GLY A 391 -13.07 -28.29 -2.44
C GLY A 391 -13.23 -26.78 -2.58
N SER A 392 -13.33 -26.25 -3.81
CA SER A 392 -13.72 -24.86 -4.08
C SER A 392 -15.19 -24.63 -3.68
N THR A 393 -15.44 -24.36 -2.41
CA THR A 393 -16.78 -24.00 -1.93
C THR A 393 -17.07 -22.54 -2.24
N HIS A 394 -17.65 -22.25 -3.41
CA HIS A 394 -18.35 -20.99 -3.62
C HIS A 394 -19.70 -21.04 -2.87
N THR A 395 -19.83 -20.23 -1.82
CA THR A 395 -21.11 -19.90 -1.21
C THR A 395 -21.87 -18.94 -2.12
N SER A 396 -22.65 -19.46 -3.07
CA SER A 396 -23.91 -18.86 -3.52
C SER A 396 -24.59 -19.73 -4.58
N SER A 397 -25.91 -19.84 -4.45
CA SER A 397 -26.87 -20.60 -5.26
C SER A 397 -27.03 -22.09 -4.93
N SER A 398 -28.27 -22.43 -4.58
CA SER A 398 -28.76 -23.76 -4.22
C SER A 398 -28.52 -24.79 -5.34
N PRO A 399 -28.29 -26.07 -5.03
CA PRO A 399 -28.18 -27.10 -6.04
C PRO A 399 -29.56 -27.38 -6.64
N SER A 400 -29.79 -26.85 -7.84
CA SER A 400 -30.82 -27.34 -8.74
C SER A 400 -30.44 -28.76 -9.17
N ALA A 401 -31.12 -29.74 -8.58
CA ALA A 401 -31.03 -31.14 -8.98
C ALA A 401 -31.65 -31.32 -10.37
N ASN A 402 -30.85 -31.03 -11.41
CA ASN A 402 -30.93 -31.54 -12.78
C ASN A 402 -30.01 -30.68 -13.66
N SER A 403 -28.71 -30.96 -13.60
CA SER A 403 -27.78 -30.56 -14.64
C SER A 403 -26.70 -31.62 -14.73
N THR A 404 -26.56 -32.20 -15.91
CA THR A 404 -25.40 -32.96 -16.39
C THR A 404 -24.09 -32.39 -15.86
N LEU A 405 -23.17 -33.28 -15.41
CA LEU A 405 -21.86 -32.92 -14.89
C LEU A 405 -21.20 -31.80 -15.70
N PRO A 406 -20.72 -30.72 -15.08
CA PRO A 406 -20.01 -29.67 -15.81
C PRO A 406 -18.72 -30.27 -16.41
N ALA A 407 -18.44 -29.94 -17.67
CA ALA A 407 -17.22 -30.32 -18.35
C ALA A 407 -16.00 -29.85 -17.52
N THR A 408 -15.12 -30.78 -17.16
CA THR A 408 -13.93 -30.49 -16.38
C THR A 408 -12.96 -29.67 -17.23
N THR A 409 -12.83 -28.38 -16.96
CA THR A 409 -11.74 -27.56 -17.52
C THR A 409 -10.42 -28.09 -16.95
N HIS A 410 -9.64 -28.79 -17.77
CA HIS A 410 -8.31 -29.27 -17.40
C HIS A 410 -7.37 -28.07 -17.19
N PRO A 411 -6.39 -28.16 -16.28
CA PRO A 411 -5.37 -27.13 -16.16
C PRO A 411 -4.52 -27.05 -17.43
N THR A 412 -3.90 -25.90 -17.70
CA THR A 412 -2.95 -25.77 -18.82
C THR A 412 -1.53 -25.84 -18.28
N ILE A 413 -0.65 -26.57 -18.97
CA ILE A 413 0.76 -26.72 -18.55
C ILE A 413 1.67 -26.33 -19.71
N HIS A 414 2.54 -25.37 -19.45
CA HIS A 414 3.64 -24.99 -20.34
C HIS A 414 4.99 -25.32 -19.69
N TYR A 415 5.88 -25.90 -20.48
CA TYR A 415 7.25 -26.20 -20.08
C TYR A 415 8.23 -25.42 -20.96
N THR A 416 9.28 -24.88 -20.34
CA THR A 416 10.37 -24.21 -21.07
C THR A 416 11.71 -24.65 -20.51
N ASP A 417 12.61 -25.12 -21.37
CA ASP A 417 14.00 -25.45 -21.04
C ASP A 417 14.93 -24.43 -21.69
N ASN A 418 15.55 -23.57 -20.88
CA ASN A 418 16.46 -22.54 -21.37
C ASN A 418 17.93 -23.02 -21.42
N ARG A 419 18.23 -24.28 -21.05
CA ARG A 419 19.62 -24.81 -21.05
C ARG A 419 20.23 -24.87 -22.46
N GLU A 420 19.43 -24.95 -23.51
CA GLU A 420 19.90 -25.12 -24.90
C GLU A 420 19.97 -23.80 -25.72
N ARG A 421 19.49 -22.67 -25.18
CA ARG A 421 19.46 -21.37 -25.91
C ARG A 421 20.85 -20.77 -26.23
N GLY A 422 21.94 -21.35 -25.72
CA GLY A 422 23.31 -20.88 -25.93
C GLY A 422 23.91 -21.12 -27.32
N ARG A 423 23.21 -21.80 -28.25
CA ARG A 423 23.67 -21.96 -29.64
C ARG A 423 22.59 -21.55 -30.64
N GLY A 424 22.60 -20.26 -30.99
CA GLY A 424 22.13 -19.74 -32.28
C GLY A 424 20.78 -20.27 -32.77
N GLY A 425 19.70 -19.92 -32.08
CA GLY A 425 18.35 -20.22 -32.54
C GLY A 425 17.34 -19.36 -31.80
N GLN A 426 16.90 -18.28 -32.44
CA GLN A 426 15.77 -17.48 -32.00
C GLN A 426 14.50 -18.29 -32.26
N ALA A 427 14.19 -19.23 -31.37
CA ALA A 427 12.93 -19.96 -31.41
C ALA A 427 11.87 -19.12 -30.67
N THR A 428 11.05 -18.41 -31.45
CA THR A 428 9.67 -18.08 -31.07
C THR A 428 8.94 -19.42 -30.88
N MET A 429 9.03 -19.98 -29.69
CA MET A 429 8.40 -21.25 -29.37
C MET A 429 6.96 -20.94 -28.98
N GLU A 430 6.01 -21.34 -29.83
CA GLU A 430 4.59 -21.30 -29.50
C GLU A 430 4.39 -22.06 -28.18
N GLU A 431 3.83 -21.37 -27.16
CA GLU A 431 3.48 -21.96 -25.87
C GLU A 431 2.40 -23.04 -26.10
N THR A 432 2.85 -24.25 -26.40
CA THR A 432 1.95 -25.38 -26.62
C THR A 432 1.55 -25.91 -25.26
N ASP A 433 0.24 -26.03 -25.01
CA ASP A 433 -0.27 -26.66 -23.79
C ASP A 433 -0.03 -28.17 -23.86
N LEU A 434 0.77 -28.69 -22.93
CA LEU A 434 1.18 -30.09 -22.92
C LEU A 434 0.02 -31.05 -22.64
N LEU A 435 -1.05 -30.57 -22.01
CA LEU A 435 -2.24 -31.39 -21.74
C LEU A 435 -3.21 -31.47 -22.93
N GLN A 436 -2.98 -30.71 -24.01
CA GLN A 436 -3.71 -30.91 -25.28
C GLN A 436 -3.23 -32.16 -26.04
N ILE A 437 -2.06 -32.71 -25.66
CA ILE A 437 -1.53 -33.94 -26.24
C ILE A 437 -2.17 -35.13 -25.51
N LYS A 438 -3.02 -35.89 -26.21
CA LYS A 438 -3.83 -36.98 -25.64
C LYS A 438 -3.00 -38.04 -24.89
N GLU A 439 -1.83 -38.38 -25.41
CA GLU A 439 -0.93 -39.36 -24.80
C GLU A 439 -0.38 -38.86 -23.45
N ILE A 440 -0.10 -37.55 -23.35
CA ILE A 440 0.38 -36.92 -22.12
C ILE A 440 -0.76 -36.81 -21.11
N GLU A 441 -1.94 -36.38 -21.57
CA GLU A 441 -3.14 -36.25 -20.73
C GLU A 441 -3.48 -37.59 -20.03
N GLN A 442 -3.52 -38.69 -20.80
CA GLN A 442 -3.83 -40.02 -20.27
C GLN A 442 -2.79 -40.55 -19.28
N ALA A 443 -1.53 -40.15 -19.42
CA ALA A 443 -0.44 -40.56 -18.55
C ALA A 443 -0.23 -39.63 -17.34
N THR A 444 -0.86 -38.46 -17.32
CA THR A 444 -0.71 -37.47 -16.24
C THR A 444 -1.64 -37.80 -15.08
N ASP A 445 -1.11 -37.79 -13.84
CA ASP A 445 -1.92 -37.89 -12.63
C ASP A 445 -2.65 -36.56 -12.36
N LEU A 446 -3.78 -36.36 -13.04
CA LEU A 446 -4.61 -35.16 -12.90
C LEU A 446 -5.11 -34.97 -11.46
N ARG A 447 -5.24 -36.03 -10.67
CA ARG A 447 -5.69 -35.93 -9.27
C ARG A 447 -4.61 -35.32 -8.38
N LYS A 448 -3.36 -35.76 -8.50
CA LYS A 448 -2.23 -35.14 -7.78
C LYS A 448 -2.03 -33.69 -8.21
N LEU A 449 -2.17 -33.41 -9.51
CA LEU A 449 -2.07 -32.06 -10.06
C LEU A 449 -3.18 -31.14 -9.51
N ALA A 450 -4.41 -31.63 -9.42
CA ALA A 450 -5.52 -30.89 -8.80
C ALA A 450 -5.32 -30.67 -7.30
N MET A 451 -4.78 -31.65 -6.56
CA MET A 451 -4.43 -31.44 -5.15
C MET A 451 -3.34 -30.38 -4.98
N PHE A 452 -2.37 -30.32 -5.89
CA PHE A 452 -1.35 -29.27 -5.92
C PHE A 452 -1.96 -27.88 -6.12
N GLY A 453 -2.83 -27.72 -7.12
CA GLY A 453 -3.57 -26.47 -7.30
C GLY A 453 -4.40 -26.08 -6.07
N THR A 454 -5.06 -27.06 -5.43
CA THR A 454 -5.92 -26.84 -4.25
C THR A 454 -5.12 -26.37 -3.03
N GLU A 455 -3.96 -27.00 -2.75
CA GLU A 455 -3.13 -26.61 -1.61
C GLU A 455 -2.53 -25.23 -1.82
N VAL A 456 -2.03 -24.92 -3.02
CA VAL A 456 -1.51 -23.58 -3.35
C VAL A 456 -2.62 -22.53 -3.24
N LEU A 457 -3.82 -22.84 -3.74
CA LEU A 457 -4.99 -21.96 -3.62
C LEU A 457 -5.32 -21.68 -2.15
N ALA A 458 -5.34 -22.70 -1.30
CA ALA A 458 -5.62 -22.54 0.14
C ALA A 458 -4.61 -21.60 0.81
N ARG A 459 -3.31 -21.70 0.47
CA ARG A 459 -2.26 -20.81 0.99
C ARG A 459 -2.40 -19.36 0.51
N MET A 460 -2.92 -19.15 -0.70
CA MET A 460 -3.21 -17.82 -1.23
C MET A 460 -4.48 -17.24 -0.61
N GLN A 461 -5.53 -18.04 -0.43
CA GLN A 461 -6.82 -17.58 0.10
C GLN A 461 -6.74 -17.06 1.53
N ILE A 462 -5.83 -17.59 2.36
CA ILE A 462 -5.56 -17.05 3.72
C ILE A 462 -5.25 -15.56 3.65
N LEU A 463 -4.50 -15.11 2.64
CA LEU A 463 -4.08 -13.71 2.47
C LEU A 463 -5.22 -12.77 2.04
N ARG A 464 -6.42 -13.31 1.80
CA ARG A 464 -7.63 -12.51 1.56
C ARG A 464 -8.27 -12.03 2.85
N ASP A 465 -7.98 -12.68 3.98
CA ASP A 465 -8.58 -12.32 5.26
C ASP A 465 -8.25 -10.86 5.60
N PRO A 466 -9.27 -9.98 5.74
CA PRO A 466 -9.05 -8.59 6.11
C PRO A 466 -8.34 -8.46 7.46
N GLY A 467 -8.49 -9.42 8.38
CA GLY A 467 -7.76 -9.43 9.65
C GLY A 467 -6.24 -9.55 9.45
N ILE A 468 -5.81 -10.40 8.51
CA ILE A 468 -4.39 -10.55 8.16
C ILE A 468 -3.90 -9.31 7.42
N LEU A 469 -4.72 -8.76 6.51
CA LEU A 469 -4.41 -7.53 5.79
C LEU A 469 -4.21 -6.34 6.74
N ALA A 470 -5.11 -6.16 7.71
CA ALA A 470 -5.02 -5.08 8.71
C ALA A 470 -3.80 -5.22 9.62
N LEU A 471 -3.40 -6.45 9.96
CA LEU A 471 -2.26 -6.70 10.85
C LEU A 471 -0.90 -6.64 10.14
N LYS A 472 -0.82 -7.09 8.89
CA LYS A 472 0.46 -7.37 8.19
C LYS A 472 0.62 -6.64 6.86
N GLY A 473 -0.44 -6.04 6.34
CA GLY A 473 -0.42 -5.30 5.09
C GLY A 473 0.10 -3.88 5.27
N LYS A 474 0.97 -3.44 4.37
CA LYS A 474 1.37 -2.04 4.21
C LYS A 474 0.90 -1.54 2.86
N LEU A 475 0.18 -0.42 2.86
CA LEU A 475 -0.26 0.23 1.63
C LEU A 475 0.99 0.72 0.87
N LYS A 476 1.11 0.37 -0.40
CA LYS A 476 2.21 0.81 -1.27
C LYS A 476 1.75 1.82 -2.29
N LEU A 477 0.56 1.62 -2.84
CA LEU A 477 0.01 2.42 -3.90
C LEU A 477 -1.50 2.52 -3.72
N LEU A 478 -2.04 3.72 -3.92
CA LEU A 478 -3.46 3.98 -4.15
C LEU A 478 -3.56 4.79 -5.43
N THR A 479 -4.36 4.31 -6.37
CA THR A 479 -4.65 5.01 -7.61
C THR A 479 -6.13 5.36 -7.71
N VAL A 480 -6.42 6.53 -8.27
CA VAL A 480 -7.77 7.02 -8.56
C VAL A 480 -7.76 7.45 -10.02
N ASP A 481 -8.64 6.86 -10.83
CA ASP A 481 -8.70 7.04 -12.28
C ASP A 481 -7.31 6.93 -12.95
N GLU A 482 -6.60 5.85 -12.60
CA GLU A 482 -5.25 5.50 -13.09
C GLU A 482 -4.12 6.48 -12.67
N LYS A 483 -4.40 7.46 -11.82
CA LYS A 483 -3.41 8.40 -11.27
C LYS A 483 -3.04 8.04 -9.83
N GLU A 484 -1.78 8.22 -9.46
CA GLU A 484 -1.29 7.90 -8.11
C GLU A 484 -1.77 8.94 -7.09
N ALA A 485 -2.72 8.57 -6.23
CA ALA A 485 -3.17 9.38 -5.11
C ALA A 485 -2.25 9.22 -3.89
N ILE A 486 -1.76 8.00 -3.64
CA ILE A 486 -0.76 7.71 -2.61
C ILE A 486 0.30 6.79 -3.23
N SER A 487 1.57 7.16 -3.10
CA SER A 487 2.70 6.35 -3.55
C SER A 487 3.78 6.33 -2.48
N MET A 488 4.16 5.14 -2.04
CA MET A 488 5.27 4.94 -1.10
C MET A 488 6.53 4.54 -1.86
N SER A 489 7.34 5.53 -2.25
CA SER A 489 8.63 5.25 -2.88
C SER A 489 9.71 5.01 -1.83
N ARG A 490 10.36 3.84 -1.92
CA ARG A 490 11.64 3.61 -1.23
C ARG A 490 12.70 4.24 -2.13
N ARG A 491 13.22 5.40 -1.74
CA ARG A 491 14.41 5.94 -2.42
C ARG A 491 15.53 4.92 -2.22
N ASP A 492 16.00 4.33 -3.31
CA ASP A 492 17.28 3.64 -3.29
C ASP A 492 18.34 4.67 -2.88
N ALA A 493 19.24 4.26 -1.98
CA ALA A 493 20.25 5.13 -1.37
C ALA A 493 21.21 5.79 -2.40
N SER A 494 21.10 5.47 -3.69
CA SER A 494 21.93 5.99 -4.77
C SER A 494 21.57 7.42 -5.20
N ASP A 495 20.29 7.82 -5.17
CA ASP A 495 19.88 9.15 -5.65
C ASP A 495 19.99 10.24 -4.56
N ALA A 496 20.04 9.84 -3.29
CA ALA A 496 20.27 10.76 -2.18
C ALA A 496 21.74 11.27 -2.12
N ALA A 497 22.68 10.57 -2.76
CA ALA A 497 24.09 10.94 -2.76
C ALA A 497 24.42 12.13 -3.70
N MET A 498 23.54 12.45 -4.65
CA MET A 498 23.75 13.56 -5.60
C MET A 498 23.15 14.90 -5.15
N ALA A 499 22.34 14.92 -4.07
CA ALA A 499 21.58 16.11 -3.67
C ALA A 499 21.92 16.70 -2.28
N SER A 500 22.90 16.18 -1.55
CA SER A 500 23.30 16.77 -0.26
C SER A 500 24.80 16.68 0.00
N SER A 501 25.57 17.59 -0.61
CA SER A 501 26.84 18.01 -0.03
C SER A 501 26.55 18.88 1.20
N GLY A 502 26.57 18.27 2.39
CA GLY A 502 26.67 19.00 3.64
C GLY A 502 25.44 19.06 4.54
N ALA A 503 24.73 17.94 4.73
CA ALA A 503 23.93 17.72 5.93
C ALA A 503 23.94 16.23 6.27
N ALA A 504 24.19 15.91 7.53
CA ALA A 504 24.27 14.54 8.02
C ALA A 504 22.97 13.80 7.70
N ALA A 505 23.06 12.84 6.78
CA ALA A 505 21.99 11.91 6.42
C ALA A 505 21.57 11.13 7.67
N THR A 506 20.56 11.65 8.36
CA THR A 506 19.87 10.98 9.45
C THR A 506 18.58 10.40 8.87
N ALA A 507 18.57 9.06 8.81
CA ALA A 507 17.41 8.18 8.65
C ALA A 507 16.59 8.29 7.33
N THR A 508 16.74 7.23 6.54
CA THR A 508 15.71 6.59 5.69
C THR A 508 14.27 6.97 6.06
N SER A 509 13.74 8.02 5.44
CA SER A 509 12.31 8.30 5.44
C SER A 509 11.79 7.94 4.06
N ALA A 510 10.91 6.94 3.98
CA ALA A 510 10.17 6.67 2.76
C ALA A 510 9.49 7.98 2.32
N LEU A 511 9.72 8.40 1.07
CA LEU A 511 9.02 9.56 0.55
C LEU A 511 7.57 9.16 0.35
N VAL A 512 6.71 9.65 1.22
CA VAL A 512 5.26 9.50 1.10
C VAL A 512 4.76 10.62 0.18
N LEU A 513 4.44 10.24 -1.04
CA LEU A 513 3.77 11.11 -2.00
C LEU A 513 2.26 10.94 -1.81
N ILE A 514 1.58 12.05 -1.52
CA ILE A 514 0.13 12.10 -1.41
C ILE A 514 -0.37 13.26 -2.28
N ASP A 515 -1.28 12.94 -3.18
CA ASP A 515 -2.09 13.92 -3.91
C ASP A 515 -3.45 13.99 -3.24
N TYR A 516 -3.65 15.05 -2.45
CA TYR A 516 -4.90 15.22 -1.73
C TYR A 516 -6.09 15.52 -2.65
N HIS A 517 -5.89 16.08 -3.84
CA HIS A 517 -7.00 16.34 -4.76
C HIS A 517 -7.61 15.02 -5.20
N LEU A 518 -6.78 14.07 -5.64
CA LEU A 518 -7.23 12.72 -6.00
C LEU A 518 -7.81 11.97 -4.79
N LEU A 519 -7.25 12.17 -3.60
CA LEU A 519 -7.79 11.56 -2.39
C LEU A 519 -9.17 12.12 -2.02
N PHE A 520 -9.42 13.42 -2.22
CA PHE A 520 -10.75 13.99 -2.03
C PHE A 520 -11.73 13.53 -3.10
N ASP A 521 -11.32 13.41 -4.36
CA ASP A 521 -12.17 12.85 -5.42
C ASP A 521 -12.63 11.42 -5.04
N LEU A 522 -11.73 10.61 -4.49
CA LEU A 522 -12.05 9.29 -3.95
C LEU A 522 -13.01 9.37 -2.76
N LEU A 523 -12.75 10.22 -1.77
CA LEU A 523 -13.63 10.38 -0.61
C LEU A 523 -15.03 10.84 -1.01
N GLU A 524 -15.14 11.74 -1.99
CA GLU A 524 -16.42 12.16 -2.56
C GLU A 524 -17.13 11.02 -3.30
N ALA A 525 -16.40 10.21 -4.07
CA ALA A 525 -16.97 9.03 -4.73
C ALA A 525 -17.49 8.02 -3.70
N LEU A 526 -16.72 7.75 -2.64
CA LEU A 526 -17.13 6.88 -1.53
C LEU A 526 -18.34 7.44 -0.79
N ALA A 527 -18.37 8.75 -0.53
CA ALA A 527 -19.52 9.44 0.06
C ALA A 527 -20.81 9.20 -0.72
N ARG A 528 -20.77 9.24 -2.06
CA ARG A 528 -21.94 8.96 -2.91
C ARG A 528 -22.47 7.54 -2.69
N SER A 529 -21.60 6.57 -2.41
CA SER A 529 -22.01 5.20 -2.14
C SER A 529 -22.82 5.05 -0.83
N PHE A 530 -22.65 5.97 0.12
CA PHE A 530 -23.43 6.02 1.37
C PHE A 530 -24.79 6.69 1.22
N GLY A 531 -25.01 7.55 0.21
CA GLY A 531 -26.25 8.32 0.03
C GLY A 531 -27.53 7.48 0.10
N PRO A 532 -27.67 6.42 -0.72
CA PRO A 532 -28.87 5.56 -0.70
C PRO A 532 -29.11 4.86 0.65
N VAL A 533 -28.03 4.52 1.36
CA VAL A 533 -28.10 3.90 2.69
C VAL A 533 -28.60 4.91 3.73
N VAL A 534 -28.05 6.13 3.70
CA VAL A 534 -28.42 7.22 4.59
C VAL A 534 -29.87 7.66 4.36
N GLU A 535 -30.31 7.75 3.09
CA GLU A 535 -31.69 8.09 2.74
C GLU A 535 -32.69 7.09 3.35
N LYS A 536 -32.45 5.79 3.17
CA LYS A 536 -33.27 4.73 3.79
C LYS A 536 -33.25 4.80 5.32
N LEU A 537 -32.08 5.04 5.94
CA LEU A 537 -31.98 5.20 7.39
C LEU A 537 -32.77 6.42 7.89
N LYS A 538 -32.73 7.55 7.18
CA LYS A 538 -33.52 8.75 7.51
C LYS A 538 -35.02 8.49 7.42
N GLU A 539 -35.49 7.84 6.36
CA GLU A 539 -36.91 7.52 6.16
C GLU A 539 -37.46 6.64 7.30
N LYS A 540 -36.61 5.72 7.79
CA LYS A 540 -37.00 4.68 8.73
C LYS A 540 -36.76 5.05 10.20
N THR A 541 -36.09 6.17 10.47
CA THR A 541 -35.78 6.63 11.82
C THR A 541 -36.90 7.51 12.37
N PRO A 542 -37.40 7.25 13.60
CA PRO A 542 -38.50 8.04 14.19
C PRO A 542 -38.07 9.44 14.66
N VAL A 543 -36.77 9.65 14.91
CA VAL A 543 -36.22 10.91 15.42
C VAL A 543 -35.63 11.71 14.27
N LYS A 544 -36.10 12.94 14.08
CA LYS A 544 -35.55 13.87 13.09
C LYS A 544 -34.11 14.24 13.50
N GLU A 545 -33.20 14.33 12.54
CA GLU A 545 -31.76 14.61 12.73
C GLU A 545 -30.95 13.51 13.44
N GLU A 546 -31.52 12.31 13.62
CA GLU A 546 -30.78 11.14 14.09
C GLU A 546 -30.90 9.99 13.10
N LEU A 547 -29.88 9.14 13.04
CA LEU A 547 -29.92 7.86 12.34
C LEU A 547 -29.86 6.75 13.38
N ILE A 548 -30.84 5.86 13.35
CA ILE A 548 -30.97 4.77 14.31
C ILE A 548 -30.99 3.43 13.58
N LEU A 549 -30.16 2.51 14.06
CA LEU A 549 -30.10 1.13 13.61
C LEU A 549 -30.22 0.20 14.82
N ARG A 550 -30.93 -0.92 14.65
CA ARG A 550 -31.11 -1.92 15.71
C ARG A 550 -30.46 -3.23 15.33
N GLN A 551 -29.99 -3.97 16.31
CA GLN A 551 -29.44 -5.30 16.18
C GLN A 551 -30.20 -6.23 17.12
N GLU A 552 -30.76 -7.29 16.57
CA GLU A 552 -31.37 -8.38 17.30
C GLU A 552 -30.32 -9.45 17.62
N LEU A 553 -30.09 -9.67 18.91
CA LEU A 553 -29.14 -10.65 19.44
C LEU A 553 -29.89 -11.91 19.88
N GLU A 554 -29.13 -12.99 20.09
CA GLU A 554 -29.68 -14.24 20.63
C GLU A 554 -30.42 -14.00 21.96
N GLY A 555 -31.56 -14.66 22.13
CA GLY A 555 -32.39 -14.53 23.33
C GLY A 555 -33.30 -13.29 23.36
N GLY A 556 -33.47 -12.60 22.25
CA GLY A 556 -34.38 -11.45 22.13
C GLY A 556 -33.83 -10.15 22.72
N GLN A 557 -32.55 -10.14 23.10
CA GLN A 557 -31.86 -8.91 23.47
C GLN A 557 -31.69 -8.01 22.24
N ARG A 558 -31.80 -6.70 22.43
CA ARG A 558 -31.71 -5.72 21.36
C ARG A 558 -30.66 -4.69 21.69
N LYS A 559 -29.75 -4.45 20.74
CA LYS A 559 -28.77 -3.36 20.81
C LYS A 559 -29.16 -2.28 19.83
N GLU A 560 -29.12 -1.03 20.25
CA GLU A 560 -29.41 0.12 19.39
C GLU A 560 -28.11 0.90 19.12
N PHE A 561 -27.94 1.29 17.86
CA PHE A 561 -26.85 2.11 17.37
C PHE A 561 -27.45 3.40 16.85
N ALA A 562 -27.15 4.52 17.50
CA ALA A 562 -27.62 5.83 17.10
C ALA A 562 -26.46 6.78 16.79
N VAL A 563 -26.73 7.74 15.92
CA VAL A 563 -25.84 8.87 15.67
C VAL A 563 -26.62 10.11 15.30
N ARG A 564 -26.23 11.26 15.86
CA ARG A 564 -26.80 12.56 15.49
C ARG A 564 -26.13 13.07 14.23
N LEU A 565 -26.94 13.65 13.34
CA LEU A 565 -26.44 14.28 12.12
C LEU A 565 -25.50 15.45 12.44
N ASP A 566 -25.82 16.26 13.45
CA ASP A 566 -24.97 17.36 13.89
C ASP A 566 -23.59 16.89 14.40
N ASP A 567 -23.51 15.74 15.08
CA ASP A 567 -22.23 15.19 15.55
C ASP A 567 -21.34 14.83 14.35
N LEU A 568 -21.90 14.19 13.32
CA LEU A 568 -21.16 13.86 12.09
C LEU A 568 -20.76 15.11 11.32
N ARG A 569 -21.64 16.10 11.25
CA ARG A 569 -21.37 17.40 10.60
C ARG A 569 -20.23 18.14 11.28
N SER A 570 -20.23 18.16 12.61
CA SER A 570 -19.21 18.85 13.40
C SER A 570 -17.81 18.25 13.18
N GLN A 571 -17.71 16.94 12.97
CA GLN A 571 -16.45 16.25 12.70
C GLN A 571 -15.85 16.61 11.34
N LEU A 572 -16.66 16.76 10.29
CA LEU A 572 -16.19 17.15 8.96
C LEU A 572 -15.69 18.61 8.92
N GLY A 573 -16.06 19.41 9.92
CA GLY A 573 -15.73 20.83 10.02
C GLY A 573 -16.44 21.69 8.97
N GLU A 574 -16.27 23.01 9.05
CA GLU A 574 -16.86 23.96 8.10
C GLU A 574 -16.01 24.20 6.84
N THR A 575 -15.08 23.29 6.56
CA THR A 575 -14.16 23.35 5.43
C THR A 575 -14.92 23.15 4.10
N SER A 576 -14.33 23.56 2.98
CA SER A 576 -14.95 23.34 1.65
C SER A 576 -15.17 21.85 1.39
N HIS A 577 -14.14 21.03 1.61
CA HIS A 577 -14.21 19.58 1.43
C HIS A 577 -15.19 18.92 2.41
N GLY A 578 -15.21 19.35 3.68
CA GLY A 578 -16.14 18.87 4.69
C GLY A 578 -17.59 19.15 4.31
N LYS A 579 -17.88 20.37 3.84
CA LYS A 579 -19.19 20.76 3.31
C LYS A 579 -19.58 19.94 2.07
N THR A 580 -18.65 19.70 1.15
CA THR A 580 -18.92 18.89 -0.04
C THR A 580 -19.27 17.45 0.33
N ILE A 581 -18.44 16.79 1.15
CA ILE A 581 -18.70 15.43 1.62
C ILE A 581 -20.03 15.35 2.37
N TRP A 582 -20.30 16.31 3.27
CA TRP A 582 -21.57 16.40 3.98
C TRP A 582 -22.76 16.47 3.03
N ASN A 583 -22.72 17.39 2.06
CA ASN A 583 -23.78 17.56 1.08
C ASN A 583 -23.97 16.32 0.20
N ILE A 584 -22.91 15.57 -0.09
CA ILE A 584 -23.01 14.33 -0.88
C ILE A 584 -23.66 13.21 -0.08
N VAL A 585 -23.22 12.99 1.17
CA VAL A 585 -23.70 11.88 2.01
C VAL A 585 -25.14 12.12 2.49
N PHE A 586 -25.47 13.37 2.83
CA PHE A 586 -26.71 13.73 3.53
C PHE A 586 -27.66 14.62 2.71
N ALA A 587 -27.45 14.73 1.39
CA ALA A 587 -28.38 15.41 0.47
C ALA A 587 -29.84 14.99 0.63
#